data_AF-A0A1U9NLW2-F1
#
_entry.id   AF-A0A1U9NLW2-F1
#
_cell.length_a   1.000
_cell.length_b   1.000
_cell.length_c   1.000
_cell.angle_alpha   90.00
_cell.angle_beta   90.00
_cell.angle_gamma   90.00
#
_symmetry.space_group_name_H-M   'P 1'
#
loop_
_entity.id
_entity.type
_entity.pdbx_description
1 polymer ?
#
loop_
_entity_poly.entity_id
_entity_poly.type
_entity_poly.pdbx_seq_one_letter_code
_entity_poly.pdbx_strand_id
1 'polypeptide(L)'
;MKHLVITSAVLFFAIIGQGFSDTFRNKQTGETFNGFATQVQRQNEAKVFVQQEDGKLKTRFVNLNEYEIVYNRKGRRDNVIVIPITNRQTFASYRVCEKLAKTIEAASNRGPYYIILEIDSPGGRGDYTKLVIEAVRQTDNCPVITYVNGGTFGGVYSIASLIAVASDAVYFAPGTAMSSEPPLIGGIATEEEIRDYQQRYSADSLSAYGGYAASIARKRGRPEALTVAMIDNTIDVVEVRTAEDGKTEFINRLDKLPSQQIVKNWSRAATGLVPAEQQSQQYNVQAVPQSTATATVPKVTNLTAQDAVKTGMADGIAVSRTDLLEKFDLTDVDIIENSGIRREIRAFNANQNAIRTMLANVDYLENRADQLKTRLDEITEFNARGTRRRESYYDNLQDQPIDRGPNRRVFSTGKDVNRRDLIKSTEAATLRYLAELENARDRGEVFVETETVETQRLRAELASTLDTLLRNYTRILRTARGFPGALPMDVSVNELQRGRTTAANLRQDVLFGL
;
A
#
# COMPACT_ATOMS: atom_id res chain seq x y z
N MET A 1 34.37 -23.87 -52.47
CA MET A 1 32.89 -23.91 -52.51
C MET A 1 32.34 -22.74 -51.68
N LYS A 2 31.17 -22.17 -52.01
CA LYS A 2 30.50 -21.15 -51.17
C LYS A 2 29.36 -21.82 -50.41
N HIS A 3 29.45 -21.93 -49.09
CA HIS A 3 28.36 -22.49 -48.29
C HIS A 3 27.30 -21.42 -48.01
N LEU A 4 26.09 -21.70 -48.46
CA LEU A 4 24.91 -20.88 -48.23
C LEU A 4 24.45 -21.11 -46.78
N VAL A 5 24.67 -20.13 -45.90
CA VAL A 5 24.15 -20.17 -44.54
C VAL A 5 22.65 -19.86 -44.61
N ILE A 6 21.82 -20.90 -44.62
CA ILE A 6 20.37 -20.76 -44.47
C ILE A 6 20.10 -20.54 -42.98
N THR A 7 20.04 -19.28 -42.57
CA THR A 7 19.52 -18.89 -41.26
C THR A 7 18.02 -19.17 -41.23
N SER A 8 17.64 -20.32 -40.67
CA SER A 8 16.26 -20.65 -40.30
C SER A 8 15.79 -19.78 -39.13
N ALA A 9 15.69 -18.48 -39.37
CA ALA A 9 14.92 -17.58 -38.54
C ALA A 9 13.45 -17.97 -38.69
N VAL A 10 12.97 -18.83 -37.78
CA VAL A 10 11.53 -19.07 -37.61
C VAL A 10 10.94 -17.78 -37.07
N LEU A 11 10.56 -16.88 -37.99
CA LEU A 11 9.64 -15.80 -37.66
C LEU A 11 8.34 -16.45 -37.22
N PHE A 12 8.16 -16.57 -35.90
CA PHE A 12 6.85 -16.41 -35.32
C PHE A 12 6.38 -15.00 -35.65
N PHE A 13 5.81 -14.84 -36.84
CA PHE A 13 4.76 -13.85 -37.03
C PHE A 13 3.70 -14.19 -35.99
N ALA A 14 3.62 -13.37 -34.95
CA ALA A 14 2.42 -13.31 -34.13
C ALA A 14 1.30 -12.84 -35.06
N ILE A 15 0.54 -13.79 -35.61
CA ILE A 15 -0.66 -13.51 -36.40
C ILE A 15 -1.72 -13.03 -35.40
N ILE A 16 -1.60 -11.77 -34.99
CA ILE A 16 -2.66 -10.99 -34.38
C ILE A 16 -3.70 -10.84 -35.50
N GLY A 17 -4.64 -11.79 -35.56
CA GLY A 17 -5.67 -11.83 -36.60
C GLY A 17 -6.45 -10.52 -36.64
N GLN A 18 -6.72 -10.00 -37.85
CA GLN A 18 -7.20 -8.64 -38.02
C GLN A 18 -8.59 -8.40 -37.42
N GLY A 19 -8.59 -7.75 -36.26
CA GLY A 19 -9.76 -7.18 -35.59
C GLY A 19 -10.65 -8.21 -34.88
N PHE A 20 -11.32 -7.78 -33.82
CA PHE A 20 -12.32 -8.53 -33.04
C PHE A 20 -13.43 -7.53 -32.67
N SER A 21 -14.71 -7.74 -32.38
CA SER A 21 -15.78 -8.76 -32.39
C SER A 21 -15.58 -10.26 -32.59
N ASP A 22 -16.69 -10.98 -32.46
CA ASP A 22 -16.82 -12.43 -32.41
C ASP A 22 -17.94 -12.86 -33.39
N THR A 23 -17.63 -13.71 -34.38
CA THR A 23 -18.63 -14.49 -35.11
C THR A 23 -18.74 -15.86 -34.45
N PHE A 24 -19.96 -16.19 -34.02
CA PHE A 24 -20.30 -17.48 -33.41
C PHE A 24 -20.88 -18.38 -34.50
N ARG A 25 -20.35 -19.60 -34.64
CA ARG A 25 -20.86 -20.64 -35.53
C ARG A 25 -21.20 -21.89 -34.73
N ASN A 26 -22.47 -22.29 -34.72
CA ASN A 26 -22.90 -23.48 -34.00
C ASN A 26 -22.31 -24.74 -34.65
N LYS A 27 -21.65 -25.59 -33.86
CA LYS A 27 -20.94 -26.79 -34.32
C LYS A 27 -21.86 -27.91 -34.84
N GLN A 28 -23.15 -27.87 -34.50
CA GLN A 28 -24.14 -28.88 -34.92
C GLN A 28 -25.05 -28.37 -36.03
N THR A 29 -25.63 -27.17 -35.87
CA THR A 29 -26.63 -26.62 -36.82
C THR A 29 -26.00 -25.81 -37.95
N GLY A 30 -24.75 -25.36 -37.80
CA GLY A 30 -24.11 -24.42 -38.72
C GLY A 30 -24.66 -22.98 -38.64
N GLU A 31 -25.62 -22.70 -37.74
CA GLU A 31 -26.15 -21.35 -37.48
C GLU A 31 -25.00 -20.38 -37.19
N THR A 32 -24.96 -19.24 -37.88
CA THR A 32 -23.96 -18.18 -37.66
C THR A 32 -24.61 -16.89 -37.21
N PHE A 33 -23.99 -16.23 -36.24
CA PHE A 33 -24.36 -14.86 -35.85
C PHE A 33 -23.15 -14.05 -35.39
N ASN A 34 -23.27 -12.73 -35.45
CA ASN A 34 -22.23 -11.77 -35.08
C ASN A 34 -22.56 -11.13 -33.72
N GLY A 35 -21.55 -10.86 -32.89
CA GLY A 35 -21.80 -10.32 -31.56
C GLY A 35 -20.58 -10.32 -30.65
N PHE A 36 -20.80 -10.28 -29.33
CA PHE A 36 -19.74 -10.51 -28.34
C PHE A 36 -20.21 -11.19 -27.06
N ALA A 37 -19.34 -12.01 -26.49
CA ALA A 37 -19.56 -12.67 -25.21
C ALA A 37 -19.31 -11.75 -24.00
N THR A 38 -19.96 -12.07 -22.88
CA THR A 38 -19.73 -11.43 -21.57
C THR A 38 -19.45 -12.47 -20.50
N GLN A 39 -18.76 -12.06 -19.44
CA GLN A 39 -18.44 -12.89 -18.27
C GLN A 39 -19.67 -13.21 -17.41
N VAL A 40 -20.85 -12.63 -17.74
CA VAL A 40 -22.11 -12.89 -17.05
C VAL A 40 -22.68 -14.24 -17.49
N GLN A 41 -22.59 -15.24 -16.62
CA GLN A 41 -23.07 -16.60 -16.87
C GLN A 41 -24.39 -16.93 -16.16
N ARG A 42 -25.09 -17.96 -16.65
CA ARG A 42 -26.21 -18.65 -16.00
C ARG A 42 -26.05 -20.15 -16.24
N GLN A 43 -25.89 -20.94 -15.18
CA GLN A 43 -25.52 -22.37 -15.30
C GLN A 43 -24.27 -22.50 -16.21
N ASN A 44 -24.36 -23.20 -17.34
CA ASN A 44 -23.27 -23.34 -18.31
C ASN A 44 -23.35 -22.37 -19.50
N GLU A 45 -24.31 -21.44 -19.50
CA GLU A 45 -24.51 -20.47 -20.59
C GLU A 45 -23.87 -19.12 -20.28
N ALA A 46 -23.13 -18.56 -21.24
CA ALA A 46 -22.70 -17.16 -21.19
C ALA A 46 -23.75 -16.26 -21.83
N LYS A 47 -23.92 -15.05 -21.27
CA LYS A 47 -24.70 -13.98 -21.92
C LYS A 47 -23.89 -13.41 -23.09
N VAL A 48 -24.49 -13.44 -24.27
CA VAL A 48 -23.93 -12.90 -25.52
C VAL A 48 -24.84 -11.79 -26.04
N PHE A 49 -24.24 -10.69 -26.50
CA PHE A 49 -24.94 -9.65 -27.25
C PHE A 49 -24.85 -9.98 -28.74
N VAL A 50 -25.98 -10.25 -29.37
CA VAL A 50 -26.11 -10.66 -30.78
C VAL A 50 -26.56 -9.45 -31.60
N GLN A 51 -25.83 -9.14 -32.66
CA GLN A 51 -26.20 -8.14 -33.65
C GLN A 51 -27.39 -8.61 -34.47
N GLN A 52 -28.35 -7.72 -34.70
CA GLN A 52 -29.55 -7.94 -35.49
C GLN A 52 -29.42 -7.25 -36.86
N GLU A 53 -30.27 -7.61 -37.82
CA GLU A 53 -30.33 -6.98 -39.15
C GLU A 53 -30.61 -5.47 -39.07
N ASP A 54 -31.35 -5.01 -38.06
CA ASP A 54 -31.62 -3.60 -37.78
C ASP A 54 -30.48 -2.87 -37.04
N GLY A 55 -29.30 -3.49 -36.99
CA GLY A 55 -28.08 -2.99 -36.33
C GLY A 55 -28.10 -3.06 -34.80
N LYS A 56 -29.24 -3.36 -34.16
CA LYS A 56 -29.35 -3.36 -32.69
C LYS A 56 -28.72 -4.62 -32.09
N LEU A 57 -28.30 -4.51 -30.83
CA LEU A 57 -27.80 -5.64 -30.04
C LEU A 57 -28.92 -6.19 -29.14
N LYS A 58 -29.29 -7.46 -29.32
CA LYS A 58 -30.18 -8.20 -28.39
C LYS A 58 -29.37 -9.21 -27.57
N THR A 59 -29.83 -9.56 -26.38
CA THR A 59 -29.10 -10.51 -25.51
C THR A 59 -29.67 -11.92 -25.62
N ARG A 60 -28.82 -12.90 -25.89
CA ARG A 60 -29.10 -14.35 -25.83
C ARG A 60 -28.22 -14.97 -24.73
N PHE A 61 -28.64 -16.06 -24.13
CA PHE A 61 -27.75 -16.94 -23.37
C PHE A 61 -27.42 -18.14 -24.26
N VAL A 62 -26.15 -18.54 -24.30
CA VAL A 62 -25.68 -19.71 -25.07
C VAL A 62 -24.53 -20.43 -24.35
N ASN A 63 -24.49 -21.75 -24.45
CA ASN A 63 -23.33 -22.54 -24.06
C ASN A 63 -22.20 -22.36 -25.08
N LEU A 64 -21.16 -21.61 -24.74
CA LEU A 64 -20.06 -21.28 -25.66
C LEU A 64 -19.33 -22.51 -26.22
N ASN A 65 -19.37 -23.65 -25.52
CA ASN A 65 -18.74 -24.90 -25.97
C ASN A 65 -19.38 -25.47 -27.25
N GLU A 66 -20.65 -25.15 -27.52
CA GLU A 66 -21.38 -25.54 -28.74
C GLU A 66 -20.99 -24.71 -29.97
N TYR A 67 -20.20 -23.65 -29.81
CA TYR A 67 -19.84 -22.73 -30.88
C TYR A 67 -18.35 -22.80 -31.22
N GLU A 68 -18.03 -22.73 -32.51
CA GLU A 68 -16.76 -22.23 -33.02
C GLU A 68 -16.85 -20.70 -32.97
N ILE A 69 -15.86 -20.03 -32.37
CA ILE A 69 -15.85 -18.58 -32.16
C ILE A 69 -14.67 -17.99 -32.92
N VAL A 70 -14.97 -17.25 -33.99
CA VAL A 70 -13.97 -16.56 -34.82
C VAL A 70 -13.99 -15.09 -34.45
N TYR A 71 -12.97 -14.66 -33.71
CA TYR A 71 -12.80 -13.25 -33.40
C TYR A 71 -12.47 -12.47 -34.71
N ASN A 72 -13.42 -11.66 -35.20
CA ASN A 72 -13.35 -10.77 -36.37
C ASN A 72 -14.32 -9.58 -36.15
N ARG A 73 -14.01 -8.33 -36.57
CA ARG A 73 -14.63 -7.05 -36.10
C ARG A 73 -16.18 -6.85 -36.09
N LYS A 74 -17.01 -7.79 -36.54
CA LYS A 74 -18.47 -7.64 -36.72
C LYS A 74 -19.30 -7.88 -35.45
N GLY A 75 -19.96 -6.85 -34.92
CA GLY A 75 -20.97 -6.96 -33.83
C GLY A 75 -20.56 -6.44 -32.44
N ARG A 76 -19.31 -5.97 -32.27
CA ARG A 76 -18.85 -5.23 -31.09
C ARG A 76 -19.19 -3.76 -31.22
N ARG A 77 -19.01 -3.02 -30.13
CA ARG A 77 -19.09 -1.57 -30.17
C ARG A 77 -17.80 -1.01 -30.77
N ASP A 78 -17.94 0.00 -31.61
CA ASP A 78 -16.86 0.63 -32.36
C ASP A 78 -16.03 1.57 -31.49
N ASN A 79 -15.39 1.00 -30.45
CA ASN A 79 -14.58 1.73 -29.47
C ASN A 79 -13.51 0.87 -28.81
N VAL A 80 -12.55 1.57 -28.22
CA VAL A 80 -11.65 1.07 -27.18
C VAL A 80 -12.00 1.68 -25.83
N ILE A 81 -11.79 0.93 -24.74
CA ILE A 81 -11.91 1.47 -23.38
C ILE A 81 -10.52 1.65 -22.80
N VAL A 82 -10.13 2.89 -22.52
CA VAL A 82 -8.85 3.21 -21.87
C VAL A 82 -9.06 3.29 -20.36
N ILE A 83 -8.20 2.63 -19.59
CA ILE A 83 -8.18 2.67 -18.13
C ILE A 83 -6.81 3.23 -17.69
N PRO A 84 -6.70 4.54 -17.37
CA PRO A 84 -5.43 5.14 -16.97
C PRO A 84 -5.06 4.77 -15.52
N ILE A 85 -3.86 4.21 -15.36
CA ILE A 85 -3.27 3.73 -14.10
C ILE A 85 -1.93 4.44 -13.88
N THR A 86 -2.01 5.73 -13.57
CA THR A 86 -0.86 6.67 -13.50
C THR A 86 -0.60 7.21 -12.08
N ASN A 87 -1.03 6.48 -11.04
CA ASN A 87 -0.99 6.95 -9.65
C ASN A 87 -0.40 5.90 -8.70
N ARG A 88 0.60 6.30 -7.91
CA ARG A 88 1.31 5.41 -6.95
C ARG A 88 0.40 4.69 -5.96
N GLN A 89 -0.70 5.30 -5.53
CA GLN A 89 -1.59 4.67 -4.55
C GLN A 89 -2.52 3.59 -5.15
N THR A 90 -2.53 3.39 -6.47
CA THR A 90 -3.40 2.41 -7.14
C THR A 90 -3.21 0.99 -6.60
N PHE A 91 -1.95 0.53 -6.49
CA PHE A 91 -1.60 -0.81 -6.03
C PHE A 91 -1.21 -0.86 -4.54
N ALA A 92 -1.20 0.29 -3.86
CA ALA A 92 -1.05 0.38 -2.41
C ALA A 92 -2.36 0.13 -1.64
N SER A 93 -3.52 0.19 -2.31
CA SER A 93 -4.84 0.12 -1.67
C SER A 93 -5.70 -1.03 -2.18
N TYR A 94 -6.13 -1.91 -1.28
CA TYR A 94 -7.05 -3.01 -1.59
C TYR A 94 -8.29 -2.54 -2.34
N ARG A 95 -8.88 -1.42 -1.88
CA ARG A 95 -10.14 -0.89 -2.44
C ARG A 95 -9.96 -0.26 -3.82
N VAL A 96 -8.77 0.23 -4.15
CA VAL A 96 -8.48 0.72 -5.50
C VAL A 96 -8.22 -0.46 -6.44
N CYS A 97 -7.47 -1.49 -6.02
CA CYS A 97 -7.30 -2.73 -6.78
C CYS A 97 -8.64 -3.45 -7.03
N GLU A 98 -9.49 -3.60 -6.02
CA GLU A 98 -10.83 -4.19 -6.12
C GLU A 98 -11.70 -3.41 -7.11
N LYS A 99 -11.67 -2.08 -7.02
CA LYS A 99 -12.38 -1.19 -7.95
C LYS A 99 -11.84 -1.30 -9.37
N LEU A 100 -10.52 -1.42 -9.54
CA LEU A 100 -9.86 -1.56 -10.84
C LEU A 100 -10.21 -2.90 -11.50
N ALA A 101 -10.12 -4.01 -10.77
CA ALA A 101 -10.54 -5.34 -11.23
C ALA A 101 -12.01 -5.32 -11.73
N LYS A 102 -12.93 -4.79 -10.93
CA LYS A 102 -14.34 -4.60 -11.30
C LYS A 102 -14.55 -3.61 -12.46
N THR A 103 -13.58 -2.73 -12.73
CA THR A 103 -13.63 -1.78 -13.86
C THR A 103 -13.16 -2.43 -15.16
N ILE A 104 -12.22 -3.38 -15.10
CA ILE A 104 -11.78 -4.22 -16.22
C ILE A 104 -12.91 -5.18 -16.63
N GLU A 105 -13.50 -5.89 -15.67
CA GLU A 105 -14.69 -6.74 -15.87
C GLU A 105 -15.87 -5.97 -16.46
N ALA A 106 -16.19 -4.78 -15.90
CA ALA A 106 -17.25 -3.92 -16.41
C ALA A 106 -16.92 -3.25 -17.76
N ALA A 107 -15.65 -3.26 -18.20
CA ALA A 107 -15.24 -2.82 -19.53
C ALA A 107 -15.39 -3.95 -20.56
N SER A 108 -14.92 -5.16 -20.25
CA SER A 108 -15.01 -6.32 -21.16
C SER A 108 -16.47 -6.65 -21.50
N ASN A 109 -17.35 -6.57 -20.50
CA ASN A 109 -18.79 -6.80 -20.62
C ASN A 109 -19.54 -5.72 -21.44
N ARG A 110 -18.85 -4.67 -21.91
CA ARG A 110 -19.38 -3.69 -22.89
C ARG A 110 -19.03 -4.05 -24.33
N GLY A 111 -18.19 -5.05 -24.58
CA GLY A 111 -17.74 -5.42 -25.92
C GLY A 111 -17.06 -4.30 -26.71
N PRO A 112 -16.08 -3.57 -26.15
CA PRO A 112 -15.15 -2.79 -26.95
C PRO A 112 -14.24 -3.74 -27.74
N TYR A 113 -13.57 -3.23 -28.76
CA TYR A 113 -12.54 -3.98 -29.49
C TYR A 113 -11.39 -4.40 -28.55
N TYR A 114 -10.92 -3.47 -27.72
CA TYR A 114 -9.84 -3.69 -26.75
C TYR A 114 -10.10 -2.92 -25.44
N ILE A 115 -9.54 -3.45 -24.35
CA ILE A 115 -9.29 -2.69 -23.12
C ILE A 115 -7.82 -2.29 -23.13
N ILE A 116 -7.53 -0.99 -23.07
CA ILE A 116 -6.16 -0.47 -22.98
C ILE A 116 -5.91 -0.05 -21.53
N LEU A 117 -5.04 -0.80 -20.84
CA LEU A 117 -4.49 -0.39 -19.56
C LEU A 117 -3.32 0.55 -19.83
N GLU A 118 -3.50 1.84 -19.56
CA GLU A 118 -2.46 2.85 -19.79
C GLU A 118 -1.71 3.08 -18.47
N ILE A 119 -0.52 2.47 -18.31
CA ILE A 119 0.13 2.27 -17.01
C ILE A 119 1.45 3.04 -16.89
N ASP A 120 1.56 3.82 -15.82
CA ASP A 120 2.80 4.41 -15.30
C ASP A 120 2.76 4.27 -13.76
N SER A 121 3.56 3.36 -13.20
CA SER A 121 3.35 2.91 -11.81
C SER A 121 4.59 2.33 -11.15
N PRO A 122 4.92 2.75 -9.90
CA PRO A 122 6.08 2.25 -9.16
C PRO A 122 5.88 0.84 -8.58
N GLY A 123 4.70 0.22 -8.77
CA GLY A 123 4.32 -1.03 -8.11
C GLY A 123 3.42 -0.79 -6.90
N GLY A 124 3.52 -1.66 -5.89
CA GLY A 124 2.67 -1.67 -4.70
C GLY A 124 2.64 -3.05 -4.06
N ARG A 125 1.56 -3.39 -3.35
CA ARG A 125 1.49 -4.65 -2.59
C ARG A 125 1.05 -5.83 -3.46
N GLY A 126 1.76 -6.95 -3.36
CA GLY A 126 1.43 -8.19 -4.08
C GLY A 126 0.03 -8.74 -3.81
N ASP A 127 -0.42 -8.68 -2.55
CA ASP A 127 -1.72 -9.22 -2.11
C ASP A 127 -2.90 -8.49 -2.75
N TYR A 128 -2.81 -7.16 -2.87
CA TYR A 128 -3.84 -6.33 -3.49
C TYR A 128 -3.74 -6.36 -5.03
N THR A 129 -2.52 -6.30 -5.57
CA THR A 129 -2.29 -6.26 -7.03
C THR A 129 -2.74 -7.55 -7.71
N LYS A 130 -2.67 -8.71 -7.01
CA LYS A 130 -3.17 -9.99 -7.51
C LYS A 130 -4.64 -9.95 -7.97
N LEU A 131 -5.49 -9.12 -7.35
CA LEU A 131 -6.88 -8.91 -7.81
C LEU A 131 -6.95 -8.36 -9.24
N VAL A 132 -6.05 -7.45 -9.59
CA VAL A 132 -5.98 -6.81 -10.91
C VAL A 132 -5.37 -7.78 -11.92
N ILE A 133 -4.30 -8.49 -11.54
CA ILE A 133 -3.66 -9.51 -12.38
C ILE A 133 -4.64 -10.63 -12.72
N GLU A 134 -5.43 -11.11 -11.76
CA GLU A 134 -6.46 -12.12 -12.02
C GLU A 134 -7.60 -11.58 -12.89
N ALA A 135 -8.08 -10.35 -12.67
CA ALA A 135 -9.09 -9.74 -13.54
C ALA A 135 -8.62 -9.62 -15.01
N VAL A 136 -7.32 -9.35 -15.24
CA VAL A 136 -6.72 -9.42 -16.59
C VAL A 136 -6.65 -10.86 -17.09
N ARG A 137 -6.13 -11.80 -16.28
CA ARG A 137 -5.95 -13.23 -16.66
C ARG A 137 -7.25 -14.00 -16.96
N GLN A 138 -8.38 -13.50 -16.47
CA GLN A 138 -9.72 -14.10 -16.58
C GLN A 138 -10.62 -13.35 -17.59
N THR A 139 -10.12 -12.27 -18.20
CA THR A 139 -10.87 -11.50 -19.21
C THR A 139 -10.69 -12.09 -20.60
N ASP A 140 -11.14 -13.33 -20.77
CA ASP A 140 -11.05 -14.08 -22.03
C ASP A 140 -12.00 -13.55 -23.12
N ASN A 141 -12.97 -12.69 -22.77
CA ASN A 141 -13.99 -12.16 -23.69
C ASN A 141 -13.65 -10.78 -24.30
N CYS A 142 -12.49 -10.18 -24.02
CA CYS A 142 -12.04 -8.94 -24.66
C CYS A 142 -10.53 -8.77 -24.44
N PRO A 143 -9.68 -8.67 -25.48
CA PRO A 143 -8.25 -8.57 -25.27
C PRO A 143 -7.86 -7.33 -24.45
N VAL A 144 -7.01 -7.55 -23.45
CA VAL A 144 -6.47 -6.53 -22.58
C VAL A 144 -5.04 -6.21 -23.01
N ILE A 145 -4.83 -4.98 -23.48
CA ILE A 145 -3.53 -4.48 -23.94
C ILE A 145 -2.96 -3.58 -22.84
N THR A 146 -1.72 -3.83 -22.41
CA THR A 146 -1.00 -2.83 -21.58
C THR A 146 -0.22 -1.90 -22.49
N TYR A 147 -0.42 -0.60 -22.30
CA TYR A 147 0.41 0.45 -22.88
C TYR A 147 1.17 1.16 -21.75
N VAL A 148 2.49 1.02 -21.73
CA VAL A 148 3.38 1.73 -20.80
C VAL A 148 3.68 3.09 -21.42
N ASN A 149 2.81 4.06 -21.14
CA ASN A 149 2.85 5.40 -21.74
C ASN A 149 4.02 6.26 -21.25
N GLY A 150 4.46 6.03 -20.00
CA GLY A 150 5.42 6.88 -19.30
C GLY A 150 4.76 8.15 -18.73
N GLY A 151 5.25 8.59 -17.57
CA GLY A 151 4.69 9.75 -16.88
C GLY A 151 5.53 10.21 -15.69
N THR A 152 4.96 10.08 -14.49
CA THR A 152 5.61 10.44 -13.22
C THR A 152 6.67 9.42 -12.80
N PHE A 153 6.49 8.14 -13.16
CA PHE A 153 7.42 7.06 -12.80
C PHE A 153 8.32 6.66 -13.97
N GLY A 154 7.88 6.87 -15.21
CA GLY A 154 8.64 6.55 -16.43
C GLY A 154 8.53 5.09 -16.87
N GLY A 155 7.53 4.34 -16.37
CA GLY A 155 7.48 2.90 -16.63
C GLY A 155 6.57 2.09 -15.71
N VAL A 156 6.75 0.78 -15.77
CA VAL A 156 6.11 -0.19 -14.88
C VAL A 156 7.16 -0.87 -14.01
N TYR A 157 6.94 -0.87 -12.70
CA TYR A 157 7.96 -1.32 -11.74
C TYR A 157 7.40 -2.34 -10.75
N SER A 158 8.28 -3.21 -10.24
CA SER A 158 7.94 -4.19 -9.21
C SER A 158 6.71 -5.02 -9.64
N ILE A 159 5.73 -5.21 -8.75
CA ILE A 159 4.49 -5.95 -9.01
C ILE A 159 3.66 -5.42 -10.20
N ALA A 160 3.79 -4.14 -10.59
CA ALA A 160 3.04 -3.59 -11.73
C ALA A 160 3.50 -4.22 -13.06
N SER A 161 4.76 -4.62 -13.16
CA SER A 161 5.31 -5.38 -14.29
C SER A 161 4.56 -6.68 -14.54
N LEU A 162 3.98 -7.32 -13.51
CA LEU A 162 3.17 -8.54 -13.67
C LEU A 162 1.81 -8.29 -14.30
N ILE A 163 1.26 -7.06 -14.26
CA ILE A 163 0.01 -6.72 -14.96
C ILE A 163 0.29 -6.63 -16.47
N ALA A 164 1.41 -6.01 -16.86
CA ALA A 164 1.90 -6.03 -18.23
C ALA A 164 2.10 -7.48 -18.68
N VAL A 165 2.91 -8.27 -17.94
CA VAL A 165 3.18 -9.67 -18.29
C VAL A 165 1.92 -10.56 -18.32
N ALA A 166 0.83 -10.19 -17.63
CA ALA A 166 -0.47 -10.86 -17.69
C ALA A 166 -1.38 -10.45 -18.87
N SER A 167 -1.14 -9.29 -19.49
CA SER A 167 -1.94 -8.75 -20.60
C SER A 167 -1.75 -9.57 -21.89
N ASP A 168 -2.70 -9.48 -22.81
CA ASP A 168 -2.68 -10.19 -24.10
C ASP A 168 -1.55 -9.67 -24.99
N ALA A 169 -1.35 -8.35 -25.02
CA ALA A 169 -0.15 -7.71 -25.59
C ALA A 169 0.33 -6.54 -24.73
N VAL A 170 1.60 -6.17 -24.88
CA VAL A 170 2.30 -5.13 -24.12
C VAL A 170 3.10 -4.25 -25.06
N TYR A 171 2.81 -2.95 -25.03
CA TYR A 171 3.53 -1.94 -25.81
C TYR A 171 4.17 -0.89 -24.89
N PHE A 172 5.40 -0.48 -25.20
CA PHE A 172 6.14 0.53 -24.45
C PHE A 172 6.27 1.84 -25.25
N ALA A 173 6.17 2.99 -24.58
CA ALA A 173 6.57 4.26 -25.16
C ALA A 173 8.11 4.42 -25.16
N PRO A 174 8.70 5.11 -26.16
CA PRO A 174 10.13 5.38 -26.17
C PRO A 174 10.63 6.05 -24.87
N GLY A 175 11.76 5.57 -24.34
CA GLY A 175 12.34 6.08 -23.10
C GLY A 175 11.72 5.52 -21.81
N THR A 176 10.65 4.71 -21.88
CA THR A 176 10.09 4.02 -20.70
C THR A 176 10.84 2.74 -20.35
N ALA A 177 10.63 2.24 -19.13
CA ALA A 177 11.32 1.06 -18.59
C ALA A 177 10.39 0.04 -17.89
N MET A 178 10.86 -1.20 -17.79
CA MET A 178 10.37 -2.24 -16.89
C MET A 178 11.49 -2.63 -15.92
N SER A 179 11.29 -2.49 -14.61
CA SER A 179 12.34 -2.77 -13.62
C SER A 179 11.80 -3.34 -12.31
N SER A 180 12.64 -4.10 -11.59
CA SER A 180 12.32 -4.62 -10.26
C SER A 180 12.18 -3.52 -9.22
N GLU A 181 12.99 -2.47 -9.33
CA GLU A 181 12.97 -1.30 -8.45
C GLU A 181 12.43 -0.06 -9.17
N PRO A 182 11.54 0.73 -8.55
CA PRO A 182 11.07 2.01 -9.08
C PRO A 182 12.10 3.14 -8.89
N PRO A 183 12.13 4.15 -9.76
CA PRO A 183 12.93 5.34 -9.54
C PRO A 183 12.40 6.17 -8.35
N LEU A 184 13.30 6.91 -7.71
CA LEU A 184 12.92 7.96 -6.77
C LEU A 184 12.31 9.14 -7.54
N ILE A 185 11.11 9.57 -7.13
CA ILE A 185 10.39 10.68 -7.75
C ILE A 185 10.66 12.00 -7.02
N GLY A 186 10.63 13.11 -7.76
CA GLY A 186 10.75 14.45 -7.19
C GLY A 186 9.63 14.76 -6.20
N GLY A 187 9.96 15.47 -5.11
CA GLY A 187 9.03 15.76 -4.02
C GLY A 187 8.98 14.71 -2.90
N ILE A 188 9.85 13.68 -2.97
CA ILE A 188 10.34 12.95 -1.80
C ILE A 188 11.57 13.72 -1.28
N ALA A 189 11.57 14.15 -0.02
CA ALA A 189 12.55 15.09 0.51
C ALA A 189 13.30 14.61 1.77
N THR A 190 12.72 13.70 2.57
CA THR A 190 13.38 13.17 3.78
C THR A 190 13.81 11.70 3.62
N GLU A 191 14.79 11.24 4.41
CA GLU A 191 15.14 9.82 4.45
C GLU A 191 13.96 8.90 4.83
N GLU A 192 13.06 9.41 5.67
CA GLU A 192 11.86 8.69 6.11
C GLU A 192 10.89 8.48 4.95
N GLU A 193 10.67 9.51 4.13
CA GLU A 193 9.87 9.40 2.90
C GLU A 193 10.53 8.49 1.85
N ILE A 194 11.87 8.48 1.76
CA ILE A 194 12.61 7.54 0.91
C ILE A 194 12.40 6.10 1.39
N ARG A 195 12.51 5.83 2.70
CA ARG A 195 12.27 4.50 3.29
C ARG A 195 10.80 4.04 3.12
N ASP A 196 9.82 4.90 3.42
CA ASP A 196 8.38 4.62 3.25
C ASP A 196 7.98 4.42 1.76
N TYR A 197 8.73 5.01 0.83
CA TYR A 197 8.59 4.74 -0.60
C TYR A 197 9.21 3.37 -0.97
N GLN A 198 10.48 3.14 -0.64
CA GLN A 198 11.18 1.88 -0.95
C GLN A 198 10.44 0.67 -0.37
N GLN A 199 10.11 0.67 0.93
CA GLN A 199 9.40 -0.44 1.60
C GLN A 199 8.01 -0.74 1.00
N ARG A 200 7.36 0.23 0.36
CA ARG A 200 6.01 0.07 -0.21
C ARG A 200 6.01 -0.40 -1.66
N TYR A 201 7.09 -0.13 -2.41
CA TYR A 201 7.12 -0.29 -3.87
C TYR A 201 8.26 -1.17 -4.39
N SER A 202 9.29 -1.48 -3.60
CA SER A 202 10.40 -2.38 -3.96
C SER A 202 9.96 -3.84 -4.22
N ALA A 203 10.79 -4.59 -4.94
CA ALA A 203 10.66 -6.05 -5.08
C ALA A 203 11.02 -6.84 -3.81
N ASP A 204 11.72 -6.24 -2.82
CA ASP A 204 12.19 -6.90 -1.58
C ASP A 204 11.15 -7.81 -0.90
N SER A 205 9.89 -7.37 -0.89
CA SER A 205 8.80 -8.05 -0.17
C SER A 205 7.98 -9.05 -1.01
N LEU A 206 8.37 -9.29 -2.27
CA LEU A 206 7.52 -9.95 -3.27
C LEU A 206 8.00 -11.33 -3.75
N SER A 207 9.16 -11.81 -3.30
CA SER A 207 9.72 -13.14 -3.66
C SER A 207 8.72 -14.31 -3.48
N ALA A 208 7.83 -14.23 -2.48
CA ALA A 208 6.74 -15.19 -2.26
C ALA A 208 5.77 -15.34 -3.45
N TYR A 209 5.77 -14.40 -4.41
CA TYR A 209 4.98 -14.45 -5.64
C TYR A 209 5.77 -15.05 -6.83
N GLY A 210 7.04 -15.43 -6.69
CA GLY A 210 7.88 -15.91 -7.80
C GLY A 210 7.26 -17.05 -8.63
N GLY A 211 6.79 -18.11 -7.96
CA GLY A 211 6.09 -19.21 -8.65
C GLY A 211 4.78 -18.80 -9.32
N TYR A 212 4.09 -17.79 -8.79
CA TYR A 212 2.91 -17.20 -9.44
C TYR A 212 3.30 -16.39 -10.67
N ALA A 213 4.33 -15.55 -10.59
CA ALA A 213 4.87 -14.77 -11.70
C ALA A 213 5.35 -15.64 -12.87
N ALA A 214 6.10 -16.72 -12.59
CA ALA A 214 6.46 -17.74 -13.57
C ALA A 214 5.22 -18.34 -14.28
N SER A 215 4.14 -18.61 -13.55
CA SER A 215 2.88 -19.10 -14.14
C SER A 215 2.19 -18.10 -15.07
N ILE A 216 2.33 -16.79 -14.83
CA ILE A 216 1.81 -15.73 -15.71
C ILE A 216 2.63 -15.72 -17.00
N ALA A 217 3.95 -15.61 -16.85
CA ALA A 217 4.91 -15.57 -17.95
C ALA A 217 4.70 -16.77 -18.90
N ARG A 218 4.61 -17.99 -18.35
CA ARG A 218 4.35 -19.21 -19.11
C ARG A 218 2.99 -19.22 -19.84
N LYS A 219 1.89 -18.75 -19.22
CA LYS A 219 0.57 -18.64 -19.91
C LYS A 219 0.64 -17.63 -21.08
N ARG A 220 1.54 -16.65 -21.03
CA ARG A 220 1.70 -15.58 -22.03
C ARG A 220 2.92 -15.73 -22.94
N GLY A 221 3.68 -16.82 -22.85
CA GLY A 221 4.89 -17.05 -23.66
C GLY A 221 6.06 -16.09 -23.38
N ARG A 222 6.01 -15.33 -22.27
CA ARG A 222 7.05 -14.35 -21.89
C ARG A 222 8.15 -15.02 -21.04
N PRO A 223 9.40 -14.52 -21.03
CA PRO A 223 10.49 -15.13 -20.27
C PRO A 223 10.24 -15.23 -18.77
N GLU A 224 10.25 -16.45 -18.23
CA GLU A 224 9.97 -16.70 -16.81
C GLU A 224 11.01 -16.06 -15.89
N ALA A 225 12.32 -16.24 -16.16
CA ALA A 225 13.39 -15.71 -15.31
C ALA A 225 13.39 -14.18 -15.21
N LEU A 226 13.24 -13.48 -16.34
CA LEU A 226 13.12 -12.01 -16.34
C LEU A 226 11.84 -11.55 -15.61
N THR A 227 10.72 -12.26 -15.78
CA THR A 227 9.47 -11.93 -15.09
C THR A 227 9.59 -12.10 -13.57
N VAL A 228 10.17 -13.21 -13.09
CA VAL A 228 10.38 -13.43 -11.65
C VAL A 228 11.34 -12.39 -11.09
N ALA A 229 12.40 -12.04 -11.81
CA ALA A 229 13.35 -11.02 -11.36
C ALA A 229 12.81 -9.58 -11.39
N MET A 230 11.58 -9.33 -11.84
CA MET A 230 10.86 -8.06 -11.62
C MET A 230 10.17 -7.99 -10.25
N ILE A 231 10.05 -9.11 -9.52
CA ILE A 231 9.41 -9.18 -8.20
C ILE A 231 10.25 -9.96 -7.17
N ASP A 232 11.46 -10.36 -7.53
CA ASP A 232 12.40 -11.06 -6.65
C ASP A 232 13.82 -10.60 -6.99
N ASN A 233 14.34 -9.67 -6.19
CA ASN A 233 15.67 -9.12 -6.37
C ASN A 233 16.78 -10.03 -5.79
N THR A 234 16.48 -11.28 -5.41
CA THR A 234 17.52 -12.31 -5.18
C THR A 234 18.01 -12.96 -6.47
N ILE A 235 17.27 -12.81 -7.57
CA ILE A 235 17.55 -13.45 -8.87
C ILE A 235 18.51 -12.60 -9.71
N ASP A 236 19.64 -13.19 -10.13
CA ASP A 236 20.64 -12.55 -11.00
C ASP A 236 20.49 -13.11 -12.42
N VAL A 237 19.65 -12.48 -13.26
CA VAL A 237 19.26 -13.02 -14.57
C VAL A 237 20.37 -12.84 -15.60
N VAL A 238 20.80 -13.95 -16.19
CA VAL A 238 21.74 -13.99 -17.31
C VAL A 238 21.06 -14.51 -18.58
N GLU A 239 21.38 -13.88 -19.71
CA GLU A 239 21.15 -14.43 -21.05
C GLU A 239 22.31 -15.38 -21.34
N VAL A 240 21.99 -16.65 -21.58
CA VAL A 240 22.96 -17.70 -21.88
C VAL A 240 22.74 -18.25 -23.28
N ARG A 241 23.83 -18.75 -23.89
CA ARG A 241 23.78 -19.52 -25.12
C ARG A 241 24.33 -20.92 -24.89
N THR A 242 23.56 -21.94 -25.23
CA THR A 242 24.01 -23.34 -25.22
C THR A 242 24.97 -23.60 -26.38
N ALA A 243 26.11 -24.23 -26.12
CA ALA A 243 27.18 -24.37 -27.11
C ALA A 243 26.87 -25.40 -28.23
N GLU A 244 25.93 -26.31 -28.00
CA GLU A 244 25.63 -27.45 -28.89
C GLU A 244 24.62 -27.09 -29.99
N ASP A 245 23.57 -26.35 -29.65
CA ASP A 245 22.46 -25.97 -30.56
C ASP A 245 22.39 -24.46 -30.86
N GLY A 246 23.17 -23.63 -30.14
CA GLY A 246 23.14 -22.18 -30.24
C GLY A 246 21.90 -21.52 -29.61
N LYS A 247 21.03 -22.30 -28.95
CA LYS A 247 19.81 -21.80 -28.30
C LYS A 247 20.16 -20.77 -27.25
N THR A 248 19.40 -19.68 -27.21
CA THR A 248 19.60 -18.57 -26.26
C THR A 248 18.42 -18.53 -25.28
N GLU A 249 18.72 -18.46 -23.98
CA GLU A 249 17.74 -18.58 -22.88
C GLU A 249 18.04 -17.57 -21.77
N PHE A 250 17.01 -17.21 -20.98
CA PHE A 250 17.16 -16.37 -19.78
C PHE A 250 16.99 -17.24 -18.54
N ILE A 251 17.99 -17.27 -17.66
CA ILE A 251 18.03 -18.10 -16.45
C ILE A 251 18.58 -17.31 -15.26
N ASN A 252 18.37 -17.80 -14.03
CA ASN A 252 19.16 -17.34 -12.89
C ASN A 252 20.62 -17.79 -13.08
N ARG A 253 21.60 -16.94 -12.75
CA ARG A 253 23.03 -17.26 -12.82
C ARG A 253 23.40 -18.56 -12.10
N LEU A 254 22.69 -18.90 -11.03
CA LEU A 254 22.93 -20.12 -10.24
C LEU A 254 22.55 -21.40 -10.98
N ASP A 255 21.62 -21.34 -11.94
CA ASP A 255 21.12 -22.49 -12.70
C ASP A 255 21.97 -22.80 -13.96
N LYS A 256 23.04 -22.03 -14.18
CA LYS A 256 23.85 -22.06 -15.40
C LYS A 256 24.63 -23.38 -15.57
N LEU A 257 24.26 -24.16 -16.58
CA LEU A 257 24.93 -25.41 -16.94
C LEU A 257 26.36 -25.18 -17.47
N PRO A 258 27.30 -26.13 -17.33
CA PRO A 258 28.66 -25.99 -17.85
C PRO A 258 28.75 -25.73 -19.36
N SER A 259 27.88 -26.37 -20.17
CA SER A 259 27.81 -26.24 -21.63
C SER A 259 27.23 -24.90 -22.14
N GLN A 260 26.72 -24.06 -21.23
CA GLN A 260 26.22 -22.73 -21.56
C GLN A 260 27.29 -21.64 -21.42
N GLN A 261 27.26 -20.61 -22.26
CA GLN A 261 28.08 -19.40 -22.15
C GLN A 261 27.19 -18.20 -21.82
N ILE A 262 27.61 -17.32 -20.90
CA ILE A 262 26.87 -16.09 -20.59
C ILE A 262 27.10 -15.07 -21.72
N VAL A 263 26.02 -14.58 -22.32
CA VAL A 263 26.01 -13.57 -23.39
C VAL A 263 25.86 -12.16 -22.81
N LYS A 264 24.96 -11.97 -21.84
CA LYS A 264 24.70 -10.68 -21.16
C LYS A 264 24.21 -10.93 -19.73
N ASN A 265 24.62 -10.10 -18.77
CA ASN A 265 23.92 -10.01 -17.49
C ASN A 265 22.81 -8.95 -17.60
N TRP A 266 21.60 -9.31 -17.17
CA TRP A 266 20.42 -8.47 -17.22
C TRP A 266 20.09 -7.83 -15.86
N SER A 267 20.55 -8.44 -14.78
CA SER A 267 20.49 -7.88 -13.43
C SER A 267 21.82 -7.20 -13.05
N ARG A 268 21.78 -6.26 -12.08
CA ARG A 268 22.95 -5.57 -11.52
C ARG A 268 22.83 -5.52 -10.00
N ALA A 269 23.95 -5.51 -9.28
CA ALA A 269 23.92 -5.29 -7.84
C ALA A 269 23.31 -3.90 -7.52
N ALA A 270 22.53 -3.78 -6.45
CA ALA A 270 21.88 -2.55 -6.00
C ALA A 270 22.85 -1.50 -5.41
N THR A 271 24.13 -1.53 -5.80
CA THR A 271 25.18 -0.58 -5.39
C THR A 271 24.93 0.79 -6.03
N GLY A 272 24.06 1.59 -5.41
CA GLY A 272 23.75 2.95 -5.87
C GLY A 272 22.48 3.59 -5.28
N LEU A 273 21.68 2.89 -4.46
CA LEU A 273 20.46 3.43 -3.85
C LEU A 273 20.59 3.81 -2.35
N VAL A 274 21.82 3.81 -1.82
CA VAL A 274 22.14 4.27 -0.46
C VAL A 274 23.04 5.52 -0.56
N PRO A 275 22.72 6.63 0.13
CA PRO A 275 23.58 7.81 0.16
C PRO A 275 24.99 7.50 0.70
N ALA A 276 26.01 8.17 0.14
CA ALA A 276 27.42 7.84 0.38
C ALA A 276 27.90 8.00 1.85
N GLU A 277 27.12 8.69 2.69
CA GLU A 277 27.48 9.00 4.08
C GLU A 277 27.29 7.81 5.04
N GLN A 278 26.55 6.76 4.65
CA GLN A 278 26.32 5.59 5.51
C GLN A 278 27.48 4.57 5.53
N GLN A 279 28.60 4.84 4.83
CA GLN A 279 29.79 3.98 4.89
C GLN A 279 30.61 4.12 6.20
N SER A 280 30.27 5.07 7.07
CA SER A 280 31.04 5.39 8.28
C SER A 280 30.25 5.39 9.60
N GLN A 281 29.09 4.71 9.66
CA GLN A 281 28.46 4.35 10.93
C GLN A 281 28.29 2.83 11.08
N GLN A 282 28.99 2.29 12.08
CA GLN A 282 28.98 0.89 12.47
C GLN A 282 27.63 0.55 13.10
N TYR A 283 26.73 -0.06 12.33
CA TYR A 283 25.43 -0.55 12.83
C TYR A 283 25.64 -1.48 14.03
N ASN A 284 25.22 -1.02 15.22
CA ASN A 284 25.36 -1.78 16.46
C ASN A 284 24.21 -2.80 16.58
N VAL A 285 24.37 -3.95 15.91
CA VAL A 285 23.34 -5.01 15.85
C VAL A 285 23.20 -5.72 17.19
N GLN A 286 22.30 -5.23 18.05
CA GLN A 286 21.88 -5.94 19.26
C GLN A 286 20.55 -6.69 19.03
N ALA A 287 20.64 -8.02 19.11
CA ALA A 287 19.53 -8.95 19.36
C ALA A 287 18.37 -9.01 18.33
N VAL A 288 18.67 -9.34 17.08
CA VAL A 288 17.79 -10.21 16.27
C VAL A 288 18.36 -11.64 16.34
N PRO A 289 17.56 -12.69 16.55
CA PRO A 289 18.06 -14.07 16.56
C PRO A 289 18.76 -14.44 15.25
N GLN A 290 19.90 -15.12 15.34
CA GLN A 290 20.74 -15.46 14.19
C GLN A 290 20.03 -16.41 13.22
N SER A 291 19.54 -15.90 12.10
CA SER A 291 19.32 -16.72 10.90
C SER A 291 20.62 -16.77 10.11
N THR A 292 21.17 -17.98 9.94
CA THR A 292 22.39 -18.21 9.17
C THR A 292 22.10 -18.20 7.67
N ALA A 293 21.84 -17.01 7.12
CA ALA A 293 21.78 -16.76 5.69
C ALA A 293 22.83 -15.69 5.34
N THR A 294 23.76 -16.01 4.44
CA THR A 294 24.63 -15.01 3.82
C THR A 294 23.76 -14.01 3.08
N ALA A 295 23.81 -12.73 3.47
CA ALA A 295 22.98 -11.69 2.87
C ALA A 295 23.34 -11.48 1.39
N THR A 296 22.56 -12.08 0.50
CA THR A 296 22.67 -11.92 -0.96
C THR A 296 22.47 -10.45 -1.32
N VAL A 297 23.47 -9.82 -1.95
CA VAL A 297 23.36 -8.43 -2.40
C VAL A 297 22.23 -8.31 -3.43
N PRO A 298 21.19 -7.46 -3.19
CA PRO A 298 20.04 -7.35 -4.08
C PRO A 298 20.40 -7.03 -5.53
N LYS A 299 19.58 -7.56 -6.44
CA LYS A 299 19.77 -7.59 -7.89
C LYS A 299 18.66 -6.79 -8.56
N VAL A 300 18.99 -5.60 -9.03
CA VAL A 300 18.07 -4.78 -9.83
C VAL A 300 18.07 -5.29 -11.26
N THR A 301 16.93 -5.76 -11.74
CA THR A 301 16.71 -6.10 -13.16
C THR A 301 16.00 -4.92 -13.81
N ASN A 302 16.54 -4.40 -14.92
CA ASN A 302 15.99 -3.24 -15.61
C ASN A 302 16.08 -3.40 -17.13
N LEU A 303 14.96 -3.22 -17.82
CA LEU A 303 14.80 -3.29 -19.27
C LEU A 303 14.31 -1.94 -19.78
N THR A 304 15.01 -1.36 -20.75
CA THR A 304 14.45 -0.29 -21.59
C THR A 304 13.29 -0.81 -22.45
N ALA A 305 12.47 0.07 -23.02
CA ALA A 305 11.48 -0.30 -24.04
C ALA A 305 12.07 -1.20 -25.16
N GLN A 306 13.28 -0.90 -25.64
CA GLN A 306 13.98 -1.70 -26.64
C GLN A 306 14.46 -3.06 -26.12
N ASP A 307 14.98 -3.11 -24.89
CA ASP A 307 15.36 -4.37 -24.24
C ASP A 307 14.14 -5.27 -23.96
N ALA A 308 13.00 -4.68 -23.57
CA ALA A 308 11.77 -5.41 -23.30
C ALA A 308 11.23 -6.11 -24.56
N VAL A 309 11.28 -5.43 -25.72
CA VAL A 309 10.97 -6.05 -27.01
C VAL A 309 12.03 -7.08 -27.42
N LYS A 310 13.33 -6.77 -27.32
CA LYS A 310 14.42 -7.71 -27.66
C LYS A 310 14.34 -9.02 -26.86
N THR A 311 13.90 -8.96 -25.60
CA THR A 311 13.81 -10.12 -24.71
C THR A 311 12.49 -10.89 -24.83
N GLY A 312 11.47 -10.37 -25.53
CA GLY A 312 10.12 -10.96 -25.55
C GLY A 312 9.30 -10.69 -24.28
N MET A 313 9.67 -9.69 -23.48
CA MET A 313 8.86 -9.18 -22.36
C MET A 313 7.79 -8.20 -22.84
N ALA A 314 7.96 -7.60 -24.02
CA ALA A 314 7.01 -6.70 -24.69
C ALA A 314 6.85 -7.07 -26.17
N ASP A 315 5.69 -6.77 -26.72
CA ASP A 315 5.27 -7.12 -28.08
C ASP A 315 5.59 -6.01 -29.09
N GLY A 316 5.81 -4.76 -28.62
CA GLY A 316 6.28 -3.67 -29.47
C GLY A 316 6.55 -2.35 -28.75
N ILE A 317 6.95 -1.36 -29.53
CA ILE A 317 7.05 0.05 -29.11
C ILE A 317 5.96 0.84 -29.82
N ALA A 318 5.25 1.70 -29.08
CA ALA A 318 4.27 2.64 -29.62
C ALA A 318 4.56 4.05 -29.09
N VAL A 319 4.75 5.04 -29.96
CA VAL A 319 5.21 6.40 -29.58
C VAL A 319 4.10 7.28 -28.99
N SER A 320 2.84 6.89 -29.21
CA SER A 320 1.65 7.56 -28.69
C SER A 320 0.48 6.57 -28.64
N ARG A 321 -0.63 6.97 -28.01
CA ARG A 321 -1.88 6.20 -28.08
C ARG A 321 -2.41 6.08 -29.53
N THR A 322 -2.18 7.09 -30.38
CA THR A 322 -2.56 7.05 -31.79
C THR A 322 -1.74 6.01 -32.56
N ASP A 323 -0.41 6.02 -32.39
CA ASP A 323 0.49 5.03 -33.00
C ASP A 323 0.25 3.60 -32.47
N LEU A 324 -0.22 3.46 -31.23
CA LEU A 324 -0.71 2.17 -30.71
C LEU A 324 -1.98 1.70 -31.44
N LEU A 325 -2.96 2.61 -31.65
CA LEU A 325 -4.21 2.28 -32.34
C LEU A 325 -4.00 2.01 -33.83
N GLU A 326 -3.10 2.74 -34.49
CA GLU A 326 -2.66 2.47 -35.87
C GLU A 326 -2.11 1.04 -36.01
N LYS A 327 -1.32 0.54 -35.05
CA LYS A 327 -0.82 -0.86 -35.04
C LYS A 327 -1.91 -1.93 -34.87
N PHE A 328 -3.14 -1.55 -34.52
CA PHE A 328 -4.31 -2.45 -34.46
C PHE A 328 -5.33 -2.17 -35.57
N ASP A 329 -4.99 -1.35 -36.57
CA ASP A 329 -5.88 -0.84 -37.63
C ASP A 329 -7.09 -0.02 -37.08
N LEU A 330 -6.90 0.79 -36.03
CA LEU A 330 -7.96 1.49 -35.26
C LEU A 330 -7.89 3.02 -35.30
N THR A 331 -7.67 3.62 -36.47
CA THR A 331 -7.52 5.09 -36.62
C THR A 331 -8.77 5.89 -36.23
N ASP A 332 -9.98 5.39 -36.51
CA ASP A 332 -11.22 6.18 -36.51
C ASP A 332 -12.24 5.77 -35.43
N VAL A 333 -11.81 5.05 -34.38
CA VAL A 333 -12.71 4.46 -33.37
C VAL A 333 -12.90 5.33 -32.13
N ASP A 334 -14.07 5.25 -31.48
CA ASP A 334 -14.36 6.00 -30.26
C ASP A 334 -13.41 5.61 -29.11
N ILE A 335 -12.84 6.58 -28.41
CA ILE A 335 -11.95 6.36 -27.25
C ILE A 335 -12.71 6.67 -25.95
N ILE A 336 -13.09 5.63 -25.21
CA ILE A 336 -13.84 5.76 -23.96
C ILE A 336 -12.90 5.76 -22.75
N GLU A 337 -12.61 6.95 -22.22
CA GLU A 337 -11.82 7.18 -21.00
C GLU A 337 -12.55 6.73 -19.72
N ASN A 338 -12.17 5.58 -19.19
CA ASN A 338 -12.77 4.97 -18.00
C ASN A 338 -11.93 5.24 -16.73
N SER A 339 -11.94 6.50 -16.30
CA SER A 339 -11.24 6.94 -15.08
C SER A 339 -11.93 6.54 -13.75
N GLY A 340 -12.64 5.40 -13.75
CA GLY A 340 -13.56 4.96 -12.70
C GLY A 340 -12.95 4.70 -11.31
N ILE A 341 -11.62 4.66 -11.19
CA ILE A 341 -10.86 4.51 -9.94
C ILE A 341 -10.53 5.83 -9.23
N ARG A 342 -10.72 6.99 -9.90
CA ARG A 342 -10.29 8.31 -9.38
C ARG A 342 -10.96 8.71 -8.06
N ARG A 343 -12.18 8.21 -7.76
CA ARG A 343 -12.88 8.48 -6.50
C ARG A 343 -12.25 7.73 -5.34
N GLU A 344 -11.97 6.45 -5.55
CA GLU A 344 -11.38 5.53 -4.58
C GLU A 344 -9.95 5.94 -4.24
N ILE A 345 -9.15 6.38 -5.23
CA ILE A 345 -7.82 6.99 -5.00
C ILE A 345 -7.91 8.23 -4.11
N ARG A 346 -8.80 9.19 -4.42
CA ARG A 346 -8.98 10.39 -3.58
C ARG A 346 -9.42 10.04 -2.15
N ALA A 347 -10.32 9.08 -2.01
CA ALA A 347 -10.78 8.61 -0.70
C ALA A 347 -9.65 7.94 0.09
N PHE A 348 -8.83 7.10 -0.54
CA PHE A 348 -7.66 6.48 0.09
C PHE A 348 -6.65 7.52 0.55
N ASN A 349 -6.24 8.44 -0.33
CA ASN A 349 -5.27 9.49 -0.01
C ASN A 349 -5.74 10.38 1.16
N ALA A 350 -7.03 10.75 1.19
CA ALA A 350 -7.60 11.51 2.31
C ALA A 350 -7.56 10.73 3.64
N ASN A 351 -7.79 9.41 3.62
CA ASN A 351 -7.77 8.58 4.82
C ASN A 351 -6.35 8.22 5.27
N GLN A 352 -5.39 8.05 4.34
CA GLN A 352 -3.96 7.92 4.65
C GLN A 352 -3.41 9.18 5.33
N ASN A 353 -3.75 10.37 4.80
CA ASN A 353 -3.36 11.63 5.42
C ASN A 353 -4.02 11.81 6.81
N ALA A 354 -5.31 11.50 6.94
CA ALA A 354 -6.00 11.55 8.24
C ALA A 354 -5.40 10.56 9.26
N ILE A 355 -4.96 9.37 8.83
CA ILE A 355 -4.21 8.43 9.66
C ILE A 355 -2.89 9.06 10.13
N ARG A 356 -2.08 9.62 9.23
CA ARG A 356 -0.81 10.28 9.59
C ARG A 356 -1.01 11.41 10.61
N THR A 357 -2.01 12.27 10.42
CA THR A 357 -2.36 13.32 11.40
C THR A 357 -2.85 12.74 12.74
N MET A 358 -3.57 11.61 12.74
CA MET A 358 -3.98 10.95 13.99
C MET A 358 -2.82 10.24 14.71
N LEU A 359 -1.82 9.73 13.98
CA LEU A 359 -0.60 9.14 14.55
C LEU A 359 0.25 10.21 15.24
N ALA A 360 0.60 11.31 14.57
CA ALA A 360 1.30 12.43 15.21
C ALA A 360 0.58 12.99 16.46
N ASN A 361 -0.76 12.91 16.49
CA ASN A 361 -1.55 13.22 17.68
C ASN A 361 -1.48 12.14 18.77
N VAL A 362 -1.37 10.85 18.43
CA VAL A 362 -1.10 9.75 19.38
C VAL A 362 0.25 9.99 20.03
N ASP A 363 1.32 10.17 19.25
CA ASP A 363 2.69 10.35 19.73
C ASP A 363 2.79 11.52 20.71
N TYR A 364 2.15 12.66 20.38
CA TYR A 364 2.06 13.82 21.26
C TYR A 364 1.26 13.54 22.55
N LEU A 365 0.13 12.83 22.45
CA LEU A 365 -0.74 12.54 23.60
C LEU A 365 -0.13 11.48 24.54
N GLU A 366 0.67 10.55 24.04
CA GLU A 366 1.42 9.59 24.86
C GLU A 366 2.52 10.30 25.64
N ASN A 367 3.38 11.08 24.96
CA ASN A 367 4.36 11.95 25.62
C ASN A 367 3.71 12.88 26.66
N ARG A 368 2.49 13.38 26.41
CA ARG A 368 1.75 14.20 27.38
C ARG A 368 1.18 13.38 28.54
N ALA A 369 0.68 12.18 28.30
CA ALA A 369 0.17 11.30 29.34
C ALA A 369 1.30 10.86 30.30
N ASP A 370 2.46 10.50 29.76
CA ASP A 370 3.63 10.12 30.55
C ASP A 370 4.11 11.30 31.43
N GLN A 371 4.28 12.50 30.87
CA GLN A 371 4.62 13.71 31.63
C GLN A 371 3.64 14.01 32.77
N LEU A 372 2.35 13.78 32.56
CA LEU A 372 1.32 13.99 33.57
C LEU A 372 1.32 12.88 34.63
N LYS A 373 1.59 11.62 34.24
CA LYS A 373 1.73 10.48 35.15
C LYS A 373 2.96 10.62 36.03
N THR A 374 4.14 10.95 35.48
CA THR A 374 5.36 11.20 36.26
C THR A 374 5.14 12.28 37.30
N ARG A 375 4.54 13.42 36.95
CA ARG A 375 4.23 14.50 37.91
C ARG A 375 3.22 14.09 38.98
N LEU A 376 2.23 13.29 38.61
CA LEU A 376 1.26 12.74 39.56
C LEU A 376 1.95 11.80 40.56
N ASP A 377 2.87 10.97 40.09
CA ASP A 377 3.65 10.04 40.91
C ASP A 377 4.63 10.78 41.83
N GLU A 378 5.35 11.79 41.31
CA GLU A 378 6.23 12.68 42.08
C GLU A 378 5.50 13.34 43.26
N ILE A 379 4.30 13.89 43.01
CA ILE A 379 3.48 14.54 44.04
C ILE A 379 2.92 13.50 45.03
N THR A 380 2.51 12.32 44.55
CA THR A 380 1.99 11.24 45.41
C THR A 380 3.08 10.69 46.32
N GLU A 381 4.29 10.48 45.81
CA GLU A 381 5.44 10.05 46.62
C GLU A 381 5.91 11.16 47.58
N PHE A 382 5.93 12.42 47.15
CA PHE A 382 6.24 13.55 48.02
C PHE A 382 5.27 13.62 49.21
N ASN A 383 3.97 13.47 48.96
CA ASN A 383 2.95 13.42 50.02
C ASN A 383 3.19 12.23 50.96
N ALA A 384 3.34 11.01 50.45
CA ALA A 384 3.59 9.82 51.27
C ALA A 384 4.88 9.92 52.12
N ARG A 385 5.96 10.49 51.57
CA ARG A 385 7.20 10.80 52.30
C ARG A 385 6.98 11.89 53.36
N GLY A 386 6.15 12.89 53.06
CA GLY A 386 5.75 13.95 54.00
C GLY A 386 4.91 13.44 55.18
N THR A 387 3.95 12.55 54.91
CA THR A 387 3.11 11.89 55.92
C THR A 387 3.97 11.08 56.89
N ARG A 388 4.84 10.18 56.39
CA ARG A 388 5.79 9.42 57.24
C ARG A 388 6.68 10.31 58.11
N ARG A 389 7.14 11.45 57.56
CA ARG A 389 7.98 12.38 58.31
C ARG A 389 7.22 13.11 59.43
N ARG A 390 5.90 13.32 59.27
CA ARG A 390 5.03 13.83 60.34
C ARG A 390 4.77 12.78 61.42
N GLU A 391 4.49 11.53 61.04
CA GLU A 391 4.31 10.42 62.00
C GLU A 391 5.54 10.28 62.91
N SER A 392 6.75 10.25 62.32
CA SER A 392 8.02 10.22 63.08
C SER A 392 8.28 11.44 63.97
N TYR A 393 7.54 12.52 63.80
CA TYR A 393 7.70 13.77 64.56
C TYR A 393 6.71 13.88 65.72
N TYR A 394 5.49 13.34 65.57
CA TYR A 394 4.53 13.23 66.69
C TYR A 394 4.97 12.21 67.75
N ASP A 395 5.64 11.13 67.34
CA ASP A 395 6.20 10.11 68.24
C ASP A 395 7.34 10.65 69.14
N ASN A 396 7.85 11.85 68.85
CA ASN A 396 8.98 12.49 69.54
C ASN A 396 8.65 13.87 70.16
N LEU A 397 7.35 14.18 70.37
CA LEU A 397 6.91 15.44 70.97
C LEU A 397 5.89 15.26 72.10
N GLN A 398 6.36 14.65 73.20
CA GLN A 398 5.93 15.08 74.53
C GLN A 398 6.82 16.25 74.99
N ASP A 399 6.21 17.25 75.62
CA ASP A 399 6.81 18.47 76.20
C ASP A 399 7.70 19.37 75.31
N GLN A 400 7.11 20.45 74.77
CA GLN A 400 7.65 21.83 74.90
C GLN A 400 6.53 22.88 74.67
N PRO A 401 6.59 24.09 75.28
CA PRO A 401 5.57 25.13 75.09
C PRO A 401 5.64 25.86 73.74
N ILE A 402 4.51 26.42 73.30
CA ILE A 402 4.40 27.21 72.06
C ILE A 402 4.69 28.69 72.34
N ASP A 403 5.63 29.29 71.59
CA ASP A 403 5.79 30.75 71.48
C ASP A 403 5.33 31.25 70.09
N ARG A 404 4.90 32.52 69.99
CA ARG A 404 4.15 33.08 68.84
C ARG A 404 4.88 34.24 68.14
N GLY A 405 5.58 33.93 67.04
CA GLY A 405 6.15 34.93 66.12
C GLY A 405 5.17 35.41 65.03
N PRO A 406 5.13 36.71 64.66
CA PRO A 406 4.10 37.27 63.78
C PRO A 406 4.46 37.39 62.28
N ASN A 407 3.44 37.13 61.43
CA ASN A 407 3.13 37.71 60.11
C ASN A 407 4.22 38.23 59.16
N ARG A 408 4.17 37.77 57.89
CA ARG A 408 4.63 38.56 56.72
C ARG A 408 3.74 38.31 55.49
N ARG A 409 3.39 39.37 54.75
CA ARG A 409 2.60 39.36 53.50
C ARG A 409 3.49 39.75 52.29
N VAL A 410 3.27 39.15 51.12
CA VAL A 410 3.68 39.59 49.75
C VAL A 410 3.11 38.57 48.74
N PHE A 411 2.59 38.88 47.55
CA PHE A 411 1.93 40.12 47.05
C PHE A 411 0.81 39.70 46.06
N SER A 412 0.59 40.37 44.91
CA SER A 412 -0.44 39.99 43.91
C SER A 412 -0.22 40.61 42.51
N THR A 413 -0.57 39.86 41.45
CA THR A 413 -0.97 40.26 40.06
C THR A 413 -1.38 38.95 39.34
N GLY A 414 -2.39 38.79 38.47
CA GLY A 414 -3.11 39.69 37.54
C GLY A 414 -2.86 39.19 36.09
N LYS A 415 -3.83 38.92 35.19
CA LYS A 415 -5.27 39.25 35.06
C LYS A 415 -6.11 38.09 34.44
N ASP A 416 -7.42 38.32 34.33
CA ASP A 416 -8.51 37.38 33.98
C ASP A 416 -8.51 36.73 32.59
N VAL A 417 -9.04 35.50 32.54
CA VAL A 417 -10.08 35.06 31.58
C VAL A 417 -11.19 34.38 32.42
N ASN A 418 -12.43 34.32 31.94
CA ASN A 418 -13.63 33.94 32.70
C ASN A 418 -13.49 32.64 33.54
N ARG A 419 -13.25 32.83 34.85
CA ARG A 419 -13.07 31.77 35.85
C ARG A 419 -14.06 31.89 37.02
N ARG A 420 -14.87 32.96 37.05
CA ARG A 420 -15.54 33.48 38.26
C ARG A 420 -16.67 32.61 38.79
N ASP A 421 -17.44 31.93 37.93
CA ASP A 421 -18.58 31.13 38.39
C ASP A 421 -18.22 29.68 38.74
N LEU A 422 -17.05 29.20 38.30
CA LEU A 422 -16.44 27.96 38.82
C LEU A 422 -15.63 28.24 40.11
N ILE A 423 -15.13 29.47 40.29
CA ILE A 423 -14.43 29.91 41.50
C ILE A 423 -15.39 30.11 42.69
N LYS A 424 -16.56 30.74 42.51
CA LYS A 424 -17.45 31.04 43.67
C LYS A 424 -17.91 29.81 44.45
N SER A 425 -18.08 28.66 43.81
CA SER A 425 -18.37 27.40 44.50
C SER A 425 -17.13 26.79 45.16
N THR A 426 -15.97 26.88 44.50
CA THR A 426 -14.72 26.28 45.00
C THR A 426 -14.06 27.12 46.09
N GLU A 427 -13.99 28.45 46.01
CA GLU A 427 -13.53 29.31 47.12
C GLU A 427 -14.43 29.19 48.35
N ALA A 428 -15.76 29.10 48.18
CA ALA A 428 -16.66 28.87 49.30
C ALA A 428 -16.47 27.47 49.93
N ALA A 429 -16.17 26.44 49.13
CA ALA A 429 -15.79 25.13 49.64
C ALA A 429 -14.42 25.14 50.32
N THR A 430 -13.41 25.82 49.75
CA THR A 430 -12.07 25.96 50.33
C THR A 430 -12.11 26.73 51.66
N LEU A 431 -12.87 27.81 51.77
CA LEU A 431 -13.00 28.56 53.03
C LEU A 431 -13.76 27.76 54.10
N ARG A 432 -14.75 26.95 53.74
CA ARG A 432 -15.39 25.99 54.66
C ARG A 432 -14.40 24.92 55.10
N TYR A 433 -13.70 24.28 54.16
CA TYR A 433 -12.71 23.25 54.43
C TYR A 433 -11.56 23.76 55.31
N LEU A 434 -11.08 24.99 55.10
CA LEU A 434 -10.08 25.62 55.98
C LEU A 434 -10.62 25.89 57.38
N ALA A 435 -11.88 26.32 57.52
CA ALA A 435 -12.52 26.46 58.84
C ALA A 435 -12.78 25.11 59.52
N GLU A 436 -13.12 24.07 58.76
CA GLU A 436 -13.27 22.69 59.25
C GLU A 436 -11.92 22.11 59.69
N LEU A 437 -10.83 22.36 58.95
CA LEU A 437 -9.46 22.02 59.36
C LEU A 437 -9.06 22.71 60.67
N GLU A 438 -9.41 23.98 60.84
CA GLU A 438 -9.10 24.75 62.06
C GLU A 438 -9.90 24.23 63.27
N ASN A 439 -11.19 23.91 63.09
CA ASN A 439 -12.03 23.30 64.14
C ASN A 439 -11.70 21.81 64.41
N ALA A 440 -11.20 21.05 63.44
CA ALA A 440 -10.75 19.67 63.63
C ALA A 440 -9.43 19.60 64.40
N ARG A 441 -8.52 20.56 64.14
CA ARG A 441 -7.25 20.70 64.86
C ARG A 441 -7.43 20.92 66.36
N ASP A 442 -8.40 21.75 66.74
CA ASP A 442 -8.75 22.00 68.15
C ASP A 442 -9.47 20.81 68.83
N ARG A 443 -9.84 19.76 68.08
CA ARG A 443 -10.51 18.56 68.60
C ARG A 443 -9.65 17.28 68.54
N GLY A 444 -8.45 17.34 67.99
CA GLY A 444 -7.52 16.21 67.93
C GLY A 444 -7.95 15.08 67.00
N GLU A 445 -8.79 15.37 65.99
CA GLU A 445 -9.30 14.36 65.06
C GLU A 445 -8.21 13.90 64.08
N VAL A 446 -8.07 12.59 63.89
CA VAL A 446 -7.07 11.99 62.98
C VAL A 446 -7.47 12.25 61.52
N PHE A 447 -6.57 12.87 60.75
CA PHE A 447 -6.84 13.18 59.35
C PHE A 447 -6.84 11.92 58.47
N VAL A 448 -7.99 11.63 57.87
CA VAL A 448 -8.07 10.83 56.65
C VAL A 448 -7.37 11.59 55.53
N GLU A 449 -6.54 10.92 54.73
CA GLU A 449 -5.66 11.54 53.74
C GLU A 449 -6.46 12.10 52.54
N THR A 450 -6.86 13.37 52.64
CA THR A 450 -7.58 14.07 51.56
C THR A 450 -6.65 14.41 50.40
N GLU A 451 -6.95 13.89 49.21
CA GLU A 451 -6.23 14.19 47.97
C GLU A 451 -6.15 15.71 47.71
N THR A 452 -4.97 16.21 47.33
CA THR A 452 -4.78 17.65 47.09
C THR A 452 -5.48 18.13 45.83
N VAL A 453 -5.89 19.41 45.80
CA VAL A 453 -6.52 20.05 44.63
C VAL A 453 -5.61 20.01 43.38
N GLU A 454 -4.29 19.98 43.55
CA GLU A 454 -3.33 19.84 42.45
C GLU A 454 -3.27 18.39 41.93
N THR A 455 -3.27 17.40 42.83
CA THR A 455 -3.36 15.97 42.48
C THR A 455 -4.65 15.68 41.71
N GLN A 456 -5.80 16.17 42.20
CA GLN A 456 -7.10 16.03 41.52
C GLN A 456 -7.10 16.68 40.13
N ARG A 457 -6.50 17.86 40.00
CA ARG A 457 -6.35 18.56 38.71
C ARG A 457 -5.49 17.76 37.73
N LEU A 458 -4.37 17.20 38.17
CA LEU A 458 -3.48 16.39 37.33
C LEU A 458 -4.15 15.08 36.92
N ARG A 459 -4.87 14.39 37.83
CA ARG A 459 -5.70 13.22 37.49
C ARG A 459 -6.75 13.58 36.44
N ALA A 460 -7.44 14.72 36.57
CA ALA A 460 -8.43 15.17 35.59
C ALA A 460 -7.83 15.53 34.21
N GLU A 461 -6.63 16.12 34.17
CA GLU A 461 -5.94 16.43 32.92
C GLU A 461 -5.40 15.17 32.23
N LEU A 462 -4.84 14.23 33.00
CA LEU A 462 -4.39 12.92 32.52
C LEU A 462 -5.57 12.09 31.99
N ALA A 463 -6.68 12.05 32.73
CA ALA A 463 -7.94 11.44 32.29
C ALA A 463 -8.42 11.96 30.92
N SER A 464 -8.46 13.29 30.74
CA SER A 464 -8.89 13.92 29.48
C SER A 464 -7.92 13.68 28.32
N THR A 465 -6.62 13.64 28.63
CA THR A 465 -5.54 13.29 27.67
C THR A 465 -5.72 11.85 27.18
N LEU A 466 -5.88 10.90 28.10
CA LEU A 466 -6.09 9.48 27.82
C LEU A 466 -7.41 9.20 27.07
N ASP A 467 -8.51 9.89 27.43
CA ASP A 467 -9.75 9.82 26.67
C ASP A 467 -9.57 10.28 25.22
N THR A 468 -8.70 11.27 24.98
CA THR A 468 -8.38 11.78 23.64
C THR A 468 -7.47 10.82 22.87
N LEU A 469 -6.50 10.22 23.55
CA LEU A 469 -5.62 9.18 23.02
C LEU A 469 -6.42 7.94 22.57
N LEU A 470 -7.31 7.44 23.44
CA LEU A 470 -8.22 6.33 23.15
C LEU A 470 -9.18 6.62 21.99
N ARG A 471 -9.65 7.87 21.85
CA ARG A 471 -10.43 8.33 20.69
C ARG A 471 -9.61 8.29 19.40
N ASN A 472 -8.35 8.74 19.40
CA ASN A 472 -7.48 8.68 18.22
C ASN A 472 -7.16 7.23 17.84
N TYR A 473 -6.68 6.40 18.78
CA TYR A 473 -6.45 4.97 18.54
C TYR A 473 -7.66 4.25 17.93
N THR A 474 -8.84 4.46 18.51
CA THR A 474 -10.08 3.84 18.01
C THR A 474 -10.46 4.34 16.61
N ARG A 475 -10.18 5.61 16.29
CA ARG A 475 -10.38 6.17 14.94
C ARG A 475 -9.38 5.60 13.94
N ILE A 476 -8.08 5.55 14.25
CA ILE A 476 -7.03 4.98 13.38
C ILE A 476 -7.37 3.53 13.05
N LEU A 477 -7.62 2.69 14.06
CA LEU A 477 -7.96 1.27 13.88
C LEU A 477 -9.22 1.07 13.01
N ARG A 478 -10.24 1.92 13.17
CA ARG A 478 -11.44 1.88 12.33
C ARG A 478 -11.15 2.30 10.90
N THR A 479 -10.36 3.36 10.69
CA THR A 479 -10.01 3.87 9.36
C THR A 479 -9.12 2.89 8.59
N ALA A 480 -8.12 2.30 9.25
CA ALA A 480 -7.24 1.28 8.67
C ALA A 480 -8.03 0.03 8.20
N ARG A 481 -9.03 -0.41 8.98
CA ARG A 481 -9.96 -1.48 8.58
C ARG A 481 -10.83 -1.09 7.36
N GLY A 482 -11.26 0.17 7.27
CA GLY A 482 -12.05 0.68 6.14
C GLY A 482 -11.25 1.01 4.87
N PHE A 483 -9.92 1.12 5.01
CA PHE A 483 -8.97 1.41 3.94
C PHE A 483 -7.65 0.61 4.12
N PRO A 484 -7.65 -0.70 3.84
CA PRO A 484 -6.44 -1.52 3.92
C PRO A 484 -5.32 -0.94 3.04
N GLY A 485 -4.10 -0.89 3.60
CA GLY A 485 -2.94 -0.23 3.01
C GLY A 485 -2.73 1.25 3.39
N ALA A 486 -3.68 1.89 4.11
CA ALA A 486 -3.60 3.32 4.46
C ALA A 486 -2.73 3.63 5.70
N LEU A 487 -2.22 2.61 6.41
CA LEU A 487 -1.21 2.79 7.46
C LEU A 487 0.18 3.03 6.84
N PRO A 488 1.10 3.72 7.55
CA PRO A 488 2.54 3.61 7.31
C PRO A 488 3.02 2.14 7.36
N MET A 489 4.14 1.82 6.72
CA MET A 489 4.64 0.44 6.63
C MET A 489 5.24 -0.09 7.94
N ASP A 490 5.73 0.82 8.77
CA ASP A 490 6.31 0.66 10.10
C ASP A 490 5.26 0.55 11.24
N VAL A 491 4.00 0.92 10.99
CA VAL A 491 2.93 0.95 12.01
C VAL A 491 1.96 -0.22 11.82
N SER A 492 2.04 -1.25 12.67
CA SER A 492 1.10 -2.38 12.61
C SER A 492 -0.20 -2.12 13.38
N VAL A 493 -1.26 -2.84 12.98
CA VAL A 493 -2.52 -2.91 13.73
C VAL A 493 -2.31 -3.44 15.16
N ASN A 494 -1.28 -4.26 15.38
CA ASN A 494 -0.99 -4.87 16.67
C ASN A 494 -0.31 -3.89 17.64
N GLU A 495 0.59 -3.00 17.17
CA GLU A 495 1.07 -1.86 17.97
C GLU A 495 -0.10 -0.98 18.40
N LEU A 496 -0.94 -0.57 17.45
CA LEU A 496 -2.09 0.30 17.70
C LEU A 496 -3.14 -0.33 18.63
N GLN A 497 -3.22 -1.66 18.70
CA GLN A 497 -4.03 -2.38 19.69
C GLN A 497 -3.36 -2.48 21.06
N ARG A 498 -2.03 -2.65 21.12
CA ARG A 498 -1.26 -2.65 22.37
C ARG A 498 -1.33 -1.29 23.05
N GLY A 499 -0.94 -0.20 22.37
CA GLY A 499 -0.98 1.16 22.91
C GLY A 499 -2.39 1.58 23.36
N ARG A 500 -3.42 1.26 22.58
CA ARG A 500 -4.83 1.45 22.99
C ARG A 500 -5.19 0.70 24.28
N THR A 501 -4.67 -0.50 24.49
CA THR A 501 -4.91 -1.28 25.73
C THR A 501 -4.15 -0.68 26.90
N THR A 502 -2.88 -0.31 26.73
CA THR A 502 -2.08 0.39 27.76
C THR A 502 -2.77 1.68 28.21
N ALA A 503 -3.20 2.51 27.26
CA ALA A 503 -3.94 3.75 27.54
C ALA A 503 -5.29 3.50 28.21
N ALA A 504 -5.97 2.36 27.94
CA ALA A 504 -7.23 2.00 28.58
C ALA A 504 -7.03 1.55 30.04
N ASN A 505 -5.97 0.78 30.31
CA ASN A 505 -5.61 0.36 31.66
C ASN A 505 -5.22 1.59 32.51
N LEU A 506 -4.29 2.42 32.02
CA LEU A 506 -3.90 3.65 32.72
C LEU A 506 -5.09 4.61 32.93
N ARG A 507 -6.05 4.65 32.00
CA ARG A 507 -7.29 5.42 32.15
C ARG A 507 -8.19 4.89 33.26
N GLN A 508 -8.22 3.57 33.47
CA GLN A 508 -8.91 2.90 34.56
C GLN A 508 -8.21 3.18 35.90
N ASP A 509 -6.90 3.03 35.96
CA ASP A 509 -6.11 3.26 37.19
C ASP A 509 -6.32 4.71 37.70
N VAL A 510 -6.31 5.69 36.80
CA VAL A 510 -6.57 7.11 37.10
C VAL A 510 -8.03 7.41 37.49
N LEU A 511 -8.99 6.53 37.20
CA LEU A 511 -10.38 6.64 37.70
C LEU A 511 -10.58 6.02 39.08
N PHE A 512 -9.91 4.90 39.35
CA PHE A 512 -10.17 4.08 40.54
C PHE A 512 -9.15 4.28 41.68
N GLY A 513 -8.04 4.95 41.42
CA GLY A 513 -7.22 5.58 42.46
C GLY A 513 -6.53 4.61 43.42
N LEU A 514 -5.91 3.57 42.87
CA LEU A 514 -4.95 2.70 43.57
C LEU A 514 -3.57 3.36 43.70
#